data_AF-A0A1W9KX38-F1
#
_entry.id   AF-A0A1W9KX38-F1
#
_cell.length_a   1.000
_cell.length_b   1.000
_cell.length_c   1.000
_cell.angle_alpha   90.00
_cell.angle_beta   90.00
_cell.angle_gamma   90.00
#
_symmetry.space_group_name_H-M   'P 1'
#
loop_
_entity.id
_entity.type
_entity.pdbx_description
1 polymer ?
#
loop_
_entity_poly.entity_id
_entity_poly.type
_entity_poly.pdbx_seq_one_letter_code
_entity_poly.pdbx_strand_id
1 'polypeptide(L)' 'MRTTITIDDQLMNQLMQTTGETSPAKALRQAVQDYVRQARVKKLLALRGQVPLEDNWRELRSLDVTPLPNSNVAAS' A
#
# COMPACT_ATOMS: atom_id res chain seq x y z
N MET A 1 4.99 -6.57 -22.73
CA MET A 1 4.49 -7.92 -23.06
C MET A 1 3.03 -7.83 -23.46
N ARG A 2 2.61 -8.50 -24.55
CA ARG A 2 1.21 -8.62 -24.97
C ARG A 2 0.79 -10.08 -24.76
N THR A 3 -0.35 -10.27 -24.13
CA THR A 3 -0.91 -11.59 -23.82
C THR A 3 -2.35 -11.62 -24.30
N THR A 4 -2.78 -12.74 -24.87
CA THR A 4 -4.18 -12.97 -25.25
C THR A 4 -4.83 -13.83 -24.17
N ILE A 5 -5.98 -13.40 -23.66
CA ILE A 5 -6.77 -14.12 -22.66
C ILE A 5 -8.23 -14.13 -23.10
N THR A 6 -8.95 -15.19 -22.75
CA THR A 6 -10.40 -15.30 -23.01
C THR A 6 -11.15 -15.02 -21.72
N ILE A 7 -12.05 -14.05 -21.77
CA ILE A 7 -12.90 -13.61 -20.66
C ILE A 7 -14.31 -13.42 -21.22
N ASP A 8 -15.32 -13.63 -20.39
CA ASP A 8 -16.71 -13.35 -20.73
C ASP A 8 -16.95 -11.85 -21.02
N ASP A 9 -17.67 -11.56 -22.10
CA ASP A 9 -17.90 -10.18 -22.54
C ASP A 9 -18.73 -9.38 -21.54
N GLN A 10 -19.69 -10.01 -20.86
CA GLN A 10 -20.48 -9.32 -19.83
C GLN A 10 -19.60 -8.92 -18.66
N LEU A 11 -18.70 -9.82 -18.24
CA LEU A 11 -17.75 -9.54 -17.17
C LEU A 11 -16.78 -8.41 -17.54
N MET A 12 -16.28 -8.36 -18.77
CA MET A 12 -15.41 -7.26 -19.23
C MET A 12 -16.16 -5.94 -19.27
N ASN A 13 -17.41 -5.94 -19.74
CA ASN A 13 -18.26 -4.75 -19.76
C ASN A 13 -18.54 -4.22 -18.35
N GLN A 14 -18.84 -5.12 -17.40
CA GLN A 14 -19.01 -4.77 -15.99
C GLN A 14 -17.72 -4.18 -15.41
N LEU A 15 -16.56 -4.78 -15.73
CA LEU A 15 -15.27 -4.27 -15.27
C LEU A 15 -15.03 -2.85 -15.78
N MET A 16 -15.25 -2.62 -17.08
CA MET A 16 -15.11 -1.29 -17.71
C MET A 16 -16.03 -0.25 -17.09
N GLN A 17 -17.30 -0.60 -16.82
CA GLN A 17 -18.25 0.27 -16.12
C GLN A 17 -17.79 0.58 -14.69
N THR A 18 -17.28 -0.43 -13.97
CA THR A 18 -16.81 -0.29 -12.59
C THR A 18 -15.56 0.58 -12.50
N THR A 19 -14.63 0.43 -13.45
CA THR A 19 -13.39 1.22 -13.49
C THR A 19 -13.57 2.59 -14.17
N GLY A 20 -14.67 2.81 -14.90
CA GLY A 20 -14.89 4.00 -15.73
C GLY A 20 -14.02 4.06 -16.99
N GLU A 21 -13.43 2.94 -17.39
CA GLU A 21 -12.48 2.87 -18.50
C GLU A 21 -13.17 2.45 -19.79
N THR A 22 -12.83 3.09 -20.90
CA THR A 22 -13.40 2.78 -22.22
C THR A 22 -12.62 1.72 -23.00
N SER A 23 -11.45 1.32 -22.48
CA SER A 23 -10.61 0.29 -23.09
C SER A 23 -10.57 -0.97 -22.22
N PRO A 24 -10.90 -2.17 -22.76
CA PRO A 24 -10.81 -3.44 -22.04
C PRO A 24 -9.43 -3.69 -21.44
N ALA A 25 -8.37 -3.35 -22.19
CA ALA A 25 -7.00 -3.55 -21.76
C ALA A 25 -6.59 -2.60 -20.62
N LYS A 26 -7.14 -1.38 -20.58
CA LYS A 26 -6.90 -0.44 -19.47
C LYS A 26 -7.65 -0.86 -18.22
N ALA A 27 -8.93 -1.19 -18.35
CA ALA A 27 -9.77 -1.69 -17.27
C ALA A 27 -9.13 -2.91 -16.59
N LEU A 28 -8.70 -3.89 -17.38
CA LEU A 28 -8.02 -5.08 -16.87
C LEU A 28 -6.70 -4.75 -16.19
N ARG A 29 -5.88 -3.87 -16.77
CA ARG A 29 -4.59 -3.48 -16.19
C ARG A 29 -4.77 -2.85 -14.81
N GLN A 30 -5.74 -1.94 -14.69
CA GLN A 30 -6.07 -1.29 -13.42
C GLN A 30 -6.58 -2.31 -12.40
N ALA A 31 -7.50 -3.18 -12.80
CA ALA A 31 -8.05 -4.23 -11.94
C ALA A 31 -6.97 -5.15 -11.37
N VAL A 32 -6.02 -5.59 -12.22
CA VAL A 32 -4.90 -6.43 -11.80
C VAL A 32 -3.97 -5.70 -10.84
N GLN A 33 -3.66 -4.41 -11.11
CA GLN A 33 -2.82 -3.61 -10.22
C GLN A 33 -3.48 -3.43 -8.84
N ASP A 34 -4.77 -3.12 -8.81
CA ASP A 34 -5.52 -2.97 -7.57
C ASP A 34 -5.61 -4.28 -6.80
N TYR A 35 -5.85 -5.40 -7.48
CA TYR A 35 -5.88 -6.71 -6.86
C TYR A 35 -4.53 -7.05 -6.19
N VAL A 36 -3.41 -6.85 -6.91
CA VAL A 36 -2.07 -7.12 -6.36
C VAL A 36 -1.77 -6.21 -5.16
N ARG A 37 -2.15 -4.93 -5.22
CA ARG A 37 -1.98 -3.98 -4.11
C ARG A 37 -2.78 -4.43 -2.89
N GLN A 38 -4.05 -4.78 -3.06
CA GLN A 38 -4.92 -5.25 -1.98
C GLN A 38 -4.42 -6.58 -1.39
N ALA A 39 -3.95 -7.51 -2.23
CA ALA A 39 -3.39 -8.78 -1.77
C ALA A 39 -2.14 -8.56 -0.88
N ARG A 40 -1.27 -7.61 -1.23
CA ARG A 40 -0.11 -7.25 -0.40
C ARG A 40 -0.55 -6.68 0.96
N VAL A 41 -1.52 -5.77 0.98
CA VAL A 41 -2.05 -5.21 2.22
C VAL A 41 -2.68 -6.31 3.09
N LYS A 42 -3.48 -7.21 2.51
CA LYS A 42 -4.06 -8.35 3.23
C LYS A 42 -2.99 -9.24 3.84
N LYS A 43 -1.90 -9.51 3.11
CA LYS A 43 -0.77 -10.30 3.63
C LYS A 43 -0.10 -9.60 4.82
N LEU A 44 0.12 -8.30 4.75
CA LEU A 44 0.68 -7.52 5.87
C LEU A 44 -0.25 -7.55 7.09
N LEU A 45 -1.55 -7.36 6.87
CA LEU A 45 -2.55 -7.44 7.94
C LEU A 45 -2.64 -8.84 8.56
N ALA A 46 -2.44 -9.90 7.78
CA ALA A 46 -2.42 -11.27 8.29
C ALA A 46 -1.22 -11.55 9.22
N LEU A 47 -0.13 -10.80 9.08
CA LEU A 47 1.03 -10.88 9.98
C LEU A 47 0.83 -10.06 11.27
N ARG A 48 -0.27 -9.31 11.39
CA ARG A 48 -0.60 -8.56 12.60
C ARG A 48 -0.75 -9.51 13.79
N GLY A 49 0.00 -9.25 14.86
CA GLY A 49 0.04 -10.10 16.06
C GLY A 49 1.04 -11.26 16.00
N GLN A 50 1.68 -11.51 14.86
CA GLN A 50 2.79 -12.47 14.74
C GLN A 50 4.17 -11.79 14.88
N VAL A 51 4.22 -10.47 14.73
CA VAL A 51 5.44 -9.68 14.91
C VAL A 51 5.51 -9.24 16.37
N PRO A 52 6.52 -9.68 17.15
CA PRO A 52 6.76 -9.13 18.47
C PRO A 52 7.20 -7.67 18.31
N LEU A 53 6.35 -6.75 18.76
CA LEU A 53 6.66 -5.34 18.87
C LEU A 53 6.94 -5.05 20.33
N GLU A 54 8.07 -4.41 20.61
CA GLU A 54 8.40 -3.93 21.95
C GLU A 54 7.41 -2.83 22.35
N ASP A 55 6.87 -2.90 23.57
CA ASP A 55 5.89 -1.93 24.09
C ASP A 55 6.59 -0.67 24.65
N ASN A 56 7.51 -0.09 23.87
CA ASN A 56 8.35 1.04 24.26
C ASN A 56 7.81 2.39 23.73
N TRP A 57 6.52 2.49 23.41
CA TRP A 57 5.94 3.69 22.80
C TRP A 57 6.09 4.95 23.65
N ARG A 58 6.16 4.82 24.99
CA ARG A 58 6.38 5.94 25.91
C ARG A 58 7.78 6.51 25.80
N GLU A 59 8.78 5.63 25.67
CA GLU A 59 10.18 6.01 25.48
C GLU A 59 10.35 6.68 24.11
N LEU A 60 9.81 6.07 23.06
CA LEU A 60 9.80 6.65 21.71
C LEU A 60 9.13 8.04 21.69
N ARG A 61 7.99 8.20 22.37
CA ARG A 61 7.31 9.50 22.49
C ARG A 61 8.16 10.55 23.19
N SER A 62 8.89 10.16 24.24
CA SER A 62 9.75 11.09 24.98
C SER A 62 10.88 11.66 24.11
N LEU A 63 11.36 10.90 23.12
CA LEU A 63 12.39 11.34 22.18
C LEU A 63 11.87 12.42 21.21
N ASP A 64 10.59 12.37 20.83
CA ASP A 64 9.98 13.38 19.95
C ASP A 64 9.73 14.73 20.64
N VAL A 65 9.40 14.72 21.95
CA VAL A 65 9.10 15.95 22.71
C VAL A 65 10.35 16.61 23.28
N THR A 66 11.48 15.90 23.32
CA THR A 66 12.74 16.47 23.80
C THR A 66 13.35 17.33 22.70
N PRO A 67 13.46 18.66 22.87
CA PRO A 67 14.15 19.48 21.88
C PRO A 67 15.60 19.00 21.77
N LEU A 68 16.05 18.74 20.55
CA LEU A 68 17.43 18.37 20.29
C LEU A 68 18.35 19.42 20.92
N PRO A 69 19.37 19.01 21.70
CA PRO A 69 20.28 19.96 22.32
C PRO A 69 20.92 20.81 21.22
N ASN A 70 20.74 22.13 21.33
CA ASN A 70 21.25 23.12 20.37
C ASN A 70 22.70 22.80 20.02
N SER A 71 22.97 22.51 18.75
CA SER A 71 24.28 22.12 18.23
C SER A 71 25.29 23.28 18.14
N ASN A 72 25.20 24.27 19.03
CA ASN A 72 25.98 25.51 18.95
C ASN A 72 26.76 25.83 20.23
N VAL A 73 27.49 24.85 20.77
CA VAL A 73 28.40 25.06 21.91
C VAL A 73 29.82 24.54 21.68
N ALA A 74 30.22 24.28 20.43
CA ALA A 74 31.57 23.79 20.10
C ALA A 74 32.41 24.77 19.25
N ALA A 75 32.20 26.08 19.40
CA ALA A 75 33.07 27.10 18.82
C ALA A 75 33.11 28.36 19.69
N SER A 76 33.88 28.33 20.78
CA SER A 76 34.42 29.51 21.47
C SER A 76 35.66 29.09 22.25
#